data_AF-A0A1Y0CE00-F1
#
_entry.id   AF-A0A1Y0CE00-F1
#
_cell.length_a   1.000
_cell.length_b   1.000
_cell.length_c   1.000
_cell.angle_alpha   90.00
_cell.angle_beta   90.00
_cell.angle_gamma   90.00
#
_symmetry.space_group_name_H-M   'P 1'
#
loop_
_entity.id
_entity.type
_entity.pdbx_description
1 polymer ?
#
loop_
_entity_poly.entity_id
_entity_poly.type
_entity_poly.pdbx_seq_one_letter_code
_entity_poly.pdbx_strand_id
1 'polypeptide(L)'
;MDFPSARSRTGGISVTTTERGLPLALKIDAREMHKDPRLLAEEILGLCRLAAARAQVARRRELSAHDVDPVVIRNLQLATEDDLRRAEAAADRDDEVLPDSWLRSV
;
A
#
# COMPACT_ATOMS: atom_id res chain seq x y z
N MET A 1 -6.39 15.70 10.90
CA MET A 1 -6.58 15.26 9.51
C MET A 1 -6.16 13.81 9.48
N ASP A 2 -7.03 12.90 9.05
CA ASP A 2 -6.69 11.47 8.99
C ASP A 2 -5.93 11.22 7.69
N PHE A 3 -4.74 10.64 7.78
CA PHE A 3 -3.87 10.39 6.62
C PHE A 3 -3.93 8.92 6.23
N PRO A 4 -3.97 8.58 4.94
CA PRO A 4 -3.97 7.18 4.53
C PRO A 4 -2.78 6.42 5.10
N SER A 5 -3.04 5.19 5.50
CA SER A 5 -2.02 4.29 6.01
C SER A 5 -2.17 2.89 5.44
N ALA A 6 -1.07 2.16 5.41
CA ALA A 6 -1.01 0.76 5.07
C ALA A 6 0.02 0.05 5.93
N ARG A 7 -0.10 -1.27 6.03
CA ARG A 7 0.77 -2.12 6.82
C ARG A 7 1.07 -3.39 6.03
N SER A 8 2.29 -3.90 6.14
CA SER A 8 2.64 -5.22 5.60
C SER A 8 1.81 -6.32 6.27
N ARG A 9 1.69 -7.48 5.62
CA ARG A 9 0.84 -8.57 6.13
C ARG A 9 1.32 -9.08 7.49
N THR A 10 2.64 -9.12 7.70
CA THR A 10 3.27 -9.51 8.97
C THR A 10 3.17 -8.46 10.06
N GLY A 11 2.78 -7.24 9.69
CA GLY A 11 2.68 -6.08 10.56
C GLY A 11 4.00 -5.42 10.94
N GLY A 12 5.12 -5.89 10.40
CA GLY A 12 6.45 -5.36 10.71
C GLY A 12 6.72 -3.98 10.11
N ILE A 13 6.00 -3.60 9.04
CA ILE A 13 6.14 -2.29 8.39
C ILE A 13 4.77 -1.61 8.35
N SER A 14 4.70 -0.35 8.75
CA SER A 14 3.53 0.50 8.49
C SER A 14 3.92 1.88 8.00
N VAL A 15 3.20 2.37 7.01
CA VAL A 15 3.38 3.69 6.40
C VAL A 15 2.17 4.57 6.66
N THR A 16 2.40 5.87 6.78
CA THR A 16 1.39 6.91 6.66
C THR A 16 1.81 7.82 5.52
N THR A 17 0.88 8.14 4.63
CA THR A 17 1.17 8.90 3.40
C THR A 17 0.20 10.04 3.18
N THR A 18 0.52 10.93 2.25
CA THR A 18 -0.48 11.83 1.65
C THR A 18 -1.43 11.04 0.76
N GLU A 19 -2.54 11.65 0.34
CA GLU A 19 -3.46 11.06 -0.66
C GLU A 19 -2.74 10.70 -1.99
N ARG A 20 -1.59 11.33 -2.28
CA ARG A 20 -0.77 11.03 -3.47
C ARG A 20 0.38 10.05 -3.21
N GLY A 21 0.45 9.46 -2.01
CA GLY A 21 1.45 8.42 -1.69
C GLY A 21 2.82 8.95 -1.28
N LEU A 22 2.96 10.25 -1.02
CA LEU A 22 4.20 10.78 -0.44
C LEU A 22 4.29 10.34 1.04
N PRO A 23 5.39 9.73 1.49
CA PRO A 23 5.51 9.25 2.86
C PRO A 23 5.57 10.43 3.85
N LEU A 24 4.78 10.31 4.91
CA LEU A 24 4.74 11.26 6.04
C LEU A 24 5.32 10.64 7.32
N ALA A 25 5.07 9.35 7.54
CA ALA A 25 5.61 8.61 8.66
C ALA A 25 5.81 7.13 8.29
N LEU A 26 6.78 6.50 8.96
CA LEU A 26 7.12 5.10 8.78
C LEU A 26 7.41 4.48 10.15
N LYS A 27 6.90 3.27 10.36
CA LYS A 27 7.32 2.40 11.46
C LYS A 27 7.84 1.12 10.85
N ILE A 28 9.06 0.75 11.23
CA ILE A 28 9.73 -0.48 10.80
C ILE A 28 10.15 -1.22 12.08
N ASP A 29 9.74 -2.47 12.20
CA ASP A 29 10.25 -3.36 13.23
C ASP A 29 11.72 -3.70 12.96
N ALA A 30 12.53 -3.82 14.02
CA ALA A 30 13.96 -4.11 13.90
C ALA A 30 14.26 -5.41 13.12
N ARG A 31 13.35 -6.39 13.14
CA ARG A 31 13.50 -7.63 12.36
C ARG A 31 13.47 -7.37 10.84
N GLU A 32 12.68 -6.40 10.38
CA GLU A 32 12.55 -6.08 8.95
C GLU A 32 13.81 -5.39 8.41
N MET A 33 14.60 -4.74 9.29
CA MET A 33 15.87 -4.09 8.92
C MET A 33 16.96 -5.08 8.49
N HIS A 34 16.76 -6.39 8.74
CA HIS A 34 17.67 -7.44 8.29
C HIS A 34 17.40 -7.89 6.85
N LYS A 35 16.28 -7.46 6.24
CA LYS A 35 15.97 -7.73 4.84
C LYS A 35 17.00 -7.09 3.90
N ASP A 36 17.10 -7.61 2.68
CA ASP A 36 17.83 -6.93 1.62
C ASP A 36 17.31 -5.47 1.48
N PRO A 37 18.19 -4.45 1.50
CA PRO A 37 17.75 -3.05 1.52
C PRO A 37 16.89 -2.66 0.31
N ARG A 38 17.11 -3.28 -0.85
CA ARG A 38 16.31 -3.01 -2.05
C ARG A 38 14.92 -3.61 -1.91
N LEU A 39 14.80 -4.84 -1.40
CA LEU A 39 13.50 -5.45 -1.10
C LEU A 39 12.73 -4.66 -0.04
N LEU A 40 13.41 -4.20 1.02
CA LEU A 40 12.78 -3.36 2.05
C LEU A 40 12.26 -2.03 1.46
N ALA A 41 13.05 -1.38 0.59
CA ALA A 41 12.62 -0.16 -0.07
C ALA A 41 11.44 -0.39 -1.03
N GLU A 42 11.46 -1.48 -1.79
CA GLU A 42 10.37 -1.88 -2.69
C GLU A 42 9.06 -2.10 -1.90
N GLU A 43 9.12 -2.82 -0.78
CA GLU A 43 7.97 -3.08 0.10
C GLU A 43 7.41 -1.77 0.70
N ILE A 44 8.28 -0.89 1.22
CA ILE A 44 7.85 0.42 1.75
C ILE A 44 7.15 1.25 0.67
N LEU A 45 7.72 1.32 -0.53
CA LEU A 45 7.12 2.07 -1.64
C LEU A 45 5.83 1.41 -2.13
N GLY A 46 5.75 0.08 -2.11
CA GLY A 46 4.54 -0.69 -2.38
C GLY A 46 3.41 -0.32 -1.41
N LEU A 47 3.70 -0.31 -0.10
CA LEU A 47 2.75 0.10 0.93
C LEU A 47 2.31 1.56 0.77
N CYS A 48 3.22 2.47 0.41
CA CYS A 48 2.87 3.87 0.16
C CYS A 48 1.87 4.02 -1.00
N ARG A 49 2.09 3.28 -2.09
CA ARG A 49 1.18 3.24 -3.25
C ARG A 49 -0.16 2.62 -2.89
N LEU A 50 -0.17 1.55 -2.09
CA LEU A 50 -1.39 0.89 -1.63
C LEU A 50 -2.24 1.83 -0.77
N ALA A 51 -1.63 2.51 0.21
CA ALA A 51 -2.31 3.48 1.07
C ALA A 51 -2.96 4.61 0.23
N ALA A 52 -2.22 5.13 -0.75
CA ALA A 52 -2.72 6.17 -1.65
C ALA A 52 -3.87 5.68 -2.54
N ALA A 53 -3.74 4.49 -3.15
CA ALA A 53 -4.77 3.92 -4.01
C ALA A 53 -6.08 3.71 -3.23
N ARG A 54 -6.01 3.20 -2.00
CA ARG A 54 -7.18 3.03 -1.11
C ARG A 54 -7.87 4.36 -0.82
N ALA A 55 -7.12 5.40 -0.46
CA ALA A 55 -7.69 6.72 -0.20
C ALA A 55 -8.33 7.34 -1.45
N GLN A 56 -7.65 7.28 -2.60
CA GLN A 56 -8.17 7.85 -3.84
C GLN A 56 -9.42 7.13 -4.35
N VAL A 57 -9.49 5.81 -4.20
CA VAL A 57 -10.70 5.03 -4.52
C VAL A 57 -11.83 5.36 -3.55
N ALA A 58 -11.57 5.45 -2.24
CA ALA A 58 -12.56 5.89 -1.27
C ALA A 58 -13.08 7.29 -1.60
N ARG A 59 -12.18 8.21 -1.95
CA ARG A 59 -12.53 9.57 -2.37
C ARG A 59 -13.37 9.59 -3.64
N ARG A 60 -13.04 8.74 -4.62
CA ARG A 60 -13.84 8.57 -5.84
C ARG A 60 -15.27 8.12 -5.50
N ARG A 61 -15.42 7.14 -4.61
CA ARG A 61 -16.73 6.63 -4.16
C ARG A 61 -17.52 7.71 -3.42
N GLU A 62 -16.87 8.48 -2.55
CA GLU A 62 -17.49 9.62 -1.85
C GLU A 62 -18.01 10.68 -2.84
N LEU A 63 -17.19 11.08 -3.81
CA LEU A 63 -17.59 12.08 -4.81
C LEU A 63 -18.78 11.59 -5.64
N SER A 64 -18.77 10.33 -6.05
CA SER A 64 -19.91 9.72 -6.76
C SER A 64 -21.16 9.67 -5.89
N ALA A 65 -21.04 9.39 -4.60
CA ALA A 65 -22.18 9.37 -3.66
C ALA A 65 -22.78 10.77 -3.40
N HIS A 66 -22.03 11.84 -3.68
CA HIS A 66 -22.51 13.24 -3.60
C HIS A 66 -22.94 13.80 -4.97
N ASP A 67 -23.23 12.94 -5.95
CA ASP A 67 -23.67 13.32 -7.31
C ASP A 67 -22.71 14.27 -8.04
N VAL A 68 -21.41 14.23 -7.70
CA VAL A 68 -20.40 15.00 -8.44
C VAL A 68 -20.28 14.45 -9.85
N ASP A 69 -20.26 15.35 -10.84
CA ASP A 69 -20.19 15.01 -12.25
C ASP A 69 -19.02 14.02 -12.53
N PRO A 70 -19.29 12.86 -13.18
CA PRO A 70 -18.25 11.90 -13.54
C PRO A 70 -17.08 12.47 -14.36
N VAL A 71 -17.32 13.52 -15.15
CA VAL A 71 -16.29 14.27 -15.89
C VAL A 71 -15.34 14.98 -14.93
N VAL A 72 -15.87 15.62 -13.88
CA VAL A 72 -15.05 16.27 -12.84
C VAL A 72 -14.23 15.22 -12.09
N ILE A 73 -14.86 14.12 -11.68
CA ILE A 73 -14.15 13.02 -10.97
C ILE A 73 -13.02 12.45 -11.84
N ARG A 74 -13.24 12.28 -13.15
CA ARG A 74 -12.21 11.80 -14.08
C ARG A 74 -11.03 12.78 -14.16
N ASN A 75 -11.31 14.09 -14.17
CA ASN A 75 -10.27 15.11 -14.26
C ASN A 75 -9.39 15.21 -13.00
N LEU A 76 -9.85 14.71 -11.84
CA LEU A 76 -9.04 14.65 -10.62
C LEU A 76 -7.91 13.60 -10.67
N GLN A 77 -7.95 12.69 -11.67
CA GLN A 77 -6.97 11.63 -11.86
C GLN A 77 -6.73 10.84 -10.55
N LEU A 78 -7.83 10.46 -9.91
CA LEU A 78 -7.82 9.56 -8.76
C LEU A 78 -7.65 8.11 -9.25
N ALA A 79 -6.99 7.28 -8.46
CA ALA A 79 -6.85 5.87 -8.70
C ALA A 79 -8.21 5.19 -8.96
N THR A 80 -8.20 4.26 -9.88
CA THR A 80 -9.35 3.40 -10.19
C THR A 80 -9.37 2.16 -9.29
N GLU A 81 -10.49 1.43 -9.29
CA GLU A 81 -10.57 0.11 -8.63
C GLU A 81 -9.53 -0.88 -9.16
N ASP A 82 -9.22 -0.76 -10.45
CA ASP A 82 -8.24 -1.62 -11.13
C ASP A 82 -6.81 -1.29 -10.69
N ASP A 83 -6.51 0.00 -10.47
CA ASP A 83 -5.25 0.44 -9.85
C ASP A 83 -5.11 -0.09 -8.42
N LEU A 84 -6.19 -0.02 -7.64
CA LEU A 84 -6.21 -0.55 -6.28
C LEU A 84 -5.97 -2.06 -6.27
N ARG A 85 -6.65 -2.82 -7.12
CA ARG A 85 -6.40 -4.28 -7.27
C ARG A 85 -4.95 -4.59 -7.61
N ARG A 86 -4.32 -3.81 -8.50
CA ARG A 86 -2.90 -3.99 -8.85
C ARG A 86 -1.98 -3.69 -7.66
N ALA A 87 -2.28 -2.64 -6.89
CA ALA A 87 -1.52 -2.28 -5.71
C ALA A 87 -1.63 -3.34 -4.60
N GLU A 88 -2.83 -3.91 -4.40
CA GLU A 88 -3.06 -5.00 -3.46
C GLU A 88 -2.29 -6.26 -3.86
N ALA A 89 -2.40 -6.68 -5.12
CA ALA A 89 -1.66 -7.83 -5.63
C ALA A 89 -0.14 -7.64 -5.57
N ALA A 90 0.37 -6.41 -5.70
CA ALA A 90 1.79 -6.13 -5.54
C ALA A 90 2.23 -6.26 -4.08
N ALA A 91 1.45 -5.72 -3.13
CA ALA A 91 1.75 -5.82 -1.70
C ALA A 91 1.71 -7.27 -1.18
N ASP A 92 0.89 -8.14 -1.78
CA ASP A 92 0.81 -9.55 -1.38
C ASP A 92 2.03 -10.38 -1.85
N ARG A 93 2.65 -10.04 -2.99
CA ARG A 93 3.75 -10.81 -3.60
C ARG A 93 5.09 -10.69 -2.86
N ASP A 94 5.38 -9.53 -2.28
CA ASP A 94 6.67 -9.29 -1.61
C ASP A 94 6.86 -10.17 -0.36
N ASP A 95 5.77 -10.73 0.15
CA ASP A 95 5.69 -11.52 1.37
C ASP A 95 5.66 -13.04 1.11
N GLU A 96 5.84 -13.47 -0.15
CA GLU A 96 5.81 -14.86 -0.63
C GLU A 96 7.19 -15.54 -0.65
N VAL A 97 8.17 -15.01 0.11
CA VAL A 97 9.40 -15.73 0.42
C VAL A 97 9.07 -16.79 1.49
N LEU A 98 8.65 -17.96 1.02
CA LEU A 98 8.53 -19.15 1.85
C LEU A 98 9.89 -19.44 2.51
N PRO A 99 9.95 -19.76 3.82
CA PRO A 99 11.21 -20.12 4.44
C PRO A 99 11.79 -21.39 3.78
N ASP A 100 13.07 -21.35 3.40
CA ASP A 100 13.83 -22.44 2.75
C ASP A 100 13.91 -23.75 3.56
N SER A 101 13.42 -23.78 4.80
CA SER A 101 13.61 -24.94 5.67
C SER A 101 12.34 -25.37 6.41
N TRP A 102 11.53 -26.16 5.71
CA TRP A 102 10.59 -27.12 6.34
C TRP A 102 11.18 -28.54 6.42
N LEU A 103 12.47 -28.71 6.15
CA LEU A 103 13.18 -30.00 6.18
C LEU A 103 14.38 -29.95 7.13
N ARG A 104 14.12 -29.97 8.44
CA ARG A 104 15.04 -30.69 9.33
C ARG A 104 14.63 -32.16 9.25
N SER A 105 15.38 -32.94 8.46
CA SER A 105 15.34 -34.38 8.58
C SER A 105 15.78 -34.75 9.99
N VAL A 106 14.92 -35.46 10.71
CA VAL A 106 15.27 -36.16 11.96
C VAL A 106 15.87 -37.50 11.59
#